data_AF-A0A8T4KB29-F1
#
_entry.id   AF-A0A8T4KB29-F1
#
_cell.length_a   1.000
_cell.length_b   1.000
_cell.length_c   1.000
_cell.angle_alpha   90.00
_cell.angle_beta   90.00
_cell.angle_gamma   90.00
#
_symmetry.space_group_name_H-M   'P 1'
#
loop_
_entity.id
_entity.type
_entity.pdbx_description
1 polymer ?
#
loop_
_entity_poly.entity_id
_entity_poly.type
_entity_poly.pdbx_seq_one_letter_code
_entity_poly.pdbx_strand_id
1 'polypeptide(L)' 'MRERNIIRQLREMLSVSDRDIPKTLLRFKRETEEMKKELEASPSN' A
#
# COMPACT_ATOMS: atom_id res chain seq x y z
N MET A 1 -19.88 -10.46 11.51
CA MET A 1 -18.66 -11.21 11.16
C MET A 1 -18.13 -10.87 9.75
N ARG A 2 -17.77 -9.60 9.46
CA ARG A 2 -17.15 -9.22 8.16
C ARG A 2 -15.76 -8.55 8.31
N GLU A 3 -15.52 -7.80 9.39
CA GLU A 3 -14.24 -7.10 9.60
C GLU A 3 -13.02 -8.02 9.78
N ARG A 4 -13.18 -9.18 10.44
CA ARG A 4 -12.05 -10.13 10.63
C ARG A 4 -11.50 -10.71 9.31
N ASN A 5 -12.24 -10.60 8.19
CA ASN A 5 -11.77 -11.07 6.89
C ASN A 5 -10.77 -10.12 6.24
N ILE A 6 -10.94 -8.81 6.43
CA ILE A 6 -10.10 -7.80 5.77
C ILE A 6 -8.67 -7.85 6.31
N ILE A 7 -8.52 -7.89 7.64
CA ILE A 7 -7.19 -7.96 8.26
C ILE A 7 -6.46 -9.24 7.87
N ARG A 8 -7.16 -10.38 7.81
CA ARG A 8 -6.59 -11.64 7.33
C ARG A 8 -6.12 -11.54 5.87
N GLN A 9 -6.95 -10.99 4.99
CA GLN A 9 -6.60 -10.80 3.58
C GLN A 9 -5.38 -9.88 3.41
N LEU A 10 -5.32 -8.79 4.17
CA LEU A 10 -4.19 -7.86 4.14
C LEU A 10 -2.92 -8.53 4.67
N ARG A 11 -3.00 -9.33 5.72
CA ARG A 11 -1.87 -10.12 6.24
C ARG A 11 -1.30 -11.04 5.17
N GLU A 12 -2.17 -11.78 4.47
CA GLU A 12 -1.79 -12.70 3.38
C GLU A 12 -1.20 -11.95 2.18
N MET A 13 -1.83 -10.86 1.74
CA MET A 13 -1.42 -10.08 0.57
C MET A 13 -0.09 -9.35 0.79
N LEU A 14 0.11 -8.79 1.99
CA LEU A 14 1.27 -7.97 2.32
C LEU A 14 2.42 -8.81 2.90
N SER A 15 2.16 -10.06 3.32
CA SER A 15 3.10 -10.92 4.03
C SER A 15 3.72 -10.24 5.27
N VAL A 16 2.90 -9.48 6.01
CA VAL A 16 3.31 -8.77 7.24
C VAL A 16 2.41 -9.14 8.41
N SER A 17 2.84 -8.86 9.65
CA SER A 17 2.00 -9.05 10.83
C SER A 17 0.86 -8.02 10.89
N ASP A 18 -0.23 -8.31 11.60
CA ASP A 18 -1.36 -7.38 11.76
C ASP A 18 -0.93 -6.00 12.26
N ARG A 19 0.07 -5.96 13.14
CA ARG A 19 0.60 -4.72 13.75
C ARG A 19 1.32 -3.86 12.71
N ASP A 20 1.85 -4.48 11.66
CA ASP A 20 2.63 -3.82 10.61
C ASP A 20 1.78 -3.44 9.39
N ILE A 21 0.53 -3.92 9.29
CA ILE A 21 -0.38 -3.57 8.19
C ILE A 21 -0.52 -2.05 8.04
N PRO A 22 -0.80 -1.25 9.10
CA PRO A 22 -0.97 0.20 8.94
C PRO A 22 0.29 0.90 8.43
N LYS A 23 1.46 0.50 8.94
CA LYS A 23 2.76 1.07 8.53
C LYS A 23 3.07 0.73 7.07
N THR A 24 2.77 -0.50 6.65
CA THR A 24 2.99 -0.97 5.28
C THR A 24 2.10 -0.25 4.28
N LEU A 25 0.81 -0.10 4.60
CA LEU A 25 -0.14 0.66 3.77
C LEU A 25 0.26 2.13 3.62
N LEU A 26 0.74 2.75 4.70
CA LEU A 26 1.22 4.14 4.66
C LEU A 26 2.46 4.28 3.77
N ARG A 27 3.38 3.30 3.81
CA ARG A 27 4.56 3.26 2.94
C ARG A 27 4.14 3.19 1.47
N PHE A 28 3.28 2.25 1.12
CA PHE A 28 2.79 2.07 -0.26
C PHE A 28 2.06 3.30 -0.80
N LYS A 29 1.27 3.98 0.04
CA LYS A 29 0.65 5.25 -0.35
C LYS A 29 1.70 6.29 -0.77
N ARG A 30 2.76 6.47 0.03
CA ARG A 30 3.83 7.43 -0.28
C ARG A 30 4.58 7.06 -1.55
N GLU A 31 4.97 5.79 -1.69
CA GLU A 31 5.64 5.27 -2.90
C GLU A 31 4.77 5.50 -4.14
N THR A 32 3.46 5.30 -4.05
CA THR A 32 2.52 5.53 -5.16
C THR A 32 2.41 7.02 -5.51
N GLU A 33 2.38 7.90 -4.50
CA GLU A 33 2.38 9.35 -4.70
C GLU A 33 3.68 9.85 -5.34
N GLU A 34 4.83 9.26 -4.99
CA GLU A 34 6.13 9.56 -5.60
C GLU A 34 6.18 9.08 -7.05
N MET A 35 5.79 7.82 -7.32
CA MET A 35 5.69 7.29 -8.69
C MET A 35 4.78 8.14 -9.57
N LYS A 36 3.65 8.63 -9.03
CA LYS A 36 2.73 9.47 -9.78
C LYS A 36 3.37 10.82 -10.17
N LYS A 37 4.14 11.42 -9.26
CA LYS A 37 4.90 12.65 -9.55
C LYS A 37 5.98 12.42 -10.60
N GLU A 38 6.70 11.29 -10.55
CA GLU A 38 7.71 10.93 -11.54
C GLU A 38 7.11 10.77 -12.94
N LEU A 39 5.93 10.15 -13.04
CA LEU A 39 5.20 9.99 -14.29
C LEU A 39 4.68 11.33 -14.84
N GLU A 40 4.16 12.21 -13.99
CA GLU A 40 3.69 13.55 -14.39
C GLU A 40 4.85 14.49 -14.74
N ALA A 41 6.03 14.30 -14.13
CA ALA A 41 7.23 15.12 -14.36
C ALA A 41 8.06 14.67 -15.57
N SER A 42 7.81 13.45 -16.10
CA SER A 42 8.44 12.97 -17.31
C SER A 42 7.72 13.56 -18.52
N PRO A 43 8.35 14.46 -19.32
CA PRO A 43 7.73 14.93 -20.54
C PRO A 43 7.58 13.76 -21.50
N SER A 44 6.38 13.59 -22.06
CA SER A 44 6.10 12.63 -23.12
C SER A 44 7.13 12.79 -24.25
N ASN A 45 7.98 11.78 -24.44
CA ASN A 45 8.63 11.54 -25.73
C ASN A 45 7.62 10.94 -26.71
#